data_AF-A0A9E2I8G6-F1
#
_entry.id   AF-A0A9E2I8G6-F1
#
_cell.length_a   1.000
_cell.length_b   1.000
_cell.length_c   1.000
_cell.angle_alpha   90.00
_cell.angle_beta   90.00
_cell.angle_gamma   90.00
#
_symmetry.space_group_name_H-M   'P 1'
#
loop_
_entity.id
_entity.type
_entity.pdbx_description
1 polymer ?
#
loop_
_entity_poly.entity_id
_entity_poly.type
_entity_poly.pdbx_seq_one_letter_code
_entity_poly.pdbx_strand_id
1 'polypeptide(L)' 'MKITCVECKNNVDMSAYSEVKVDNVIECNHCGITLVVTSIVDDIAEVDVMDEGK' A
#
# COMPACT_ATOMS: atom_id res chain seq x y z
N MET A 1 -5.74 -8.92 -5.18
CA MET A 1 -4.83 -8.31 -4.19
C MET A 1 -5.56 -7.53 -3.10
N LYS A 2 -5.15 -7.68 -1.84
CA LYS A 2 -5.62 -6.89 -0.69
C LYS A 2 -4.45 -6.16 -0.02
N ILE A 3 -4.67 -4.90 0.38
CA ILE A 3 -3.71 -4.08 1.12
C ILE A 3 -4.44 -3.46 2.32
N THR A 4 -3.81 -3.57 3.48
CA THR A 4 -4.27 -2.91 4.72
C THR A 4 -3.29 -1.81 5.07
N CYS A 5 -3.79 -0.59 5.24
CA CYS A 5 -2.95 0.53 5.64
C CYS A 5 -2.40 0.30 7.06
N VAL A 6 -1.07 0.36 7.21
CA VAL A 6 -0.41 0.16 8.51
C VAL A 6 -0.69 1.28 9.51
N GLU A 7 -1.11 2.46 9.06
CA GLU A 7 -1.47 3.59 9.92
C GLU A 7 -2.92 3.51 10.40
N CYS A 8 -3.89 3.64 9.47
CA CYS A 8 -5.30 3.76 9.82
C CYS A 8 -6.05 2.42 9.91
N LYS A 9 -5.39 1.31 9.59
CA LYS A 9 -5.93 -0.06 9.61
C LYS A 9 -7.14 -0.30 8.68
N ASN A 10 -7.44 0.64 7.78
CA ASN A 10 -8.44 0.47 6.74
C ASN A 10 -7.88 -0.28 5.53
N ASN A 11 -8.75 -0.93 4.77
CA ASN A 11 -8.40 -1.50 3.46
C ASN A 11 -8.14 -0.37 2.47
N VAL A 12 -7.06 -0.46 1.72
CA VAL A 12 -6.73 0.50 0.66
C VAL A 12 -7.47 0.10 -0.62
N ASP A 13 -8.12 1.07 -1.25
CA ASP A 13 -8.75 0.86 -2.56
C ASP A 13 -7.69 0.75 -3.65
N MET A 14 -7.63 -0.42 -4.28
CA MET A 14 -6.68 -0.74 -5.34
C MET A 14 -7.28 -0.56 -6.74
N SER A 15 -8.51 -0.05 -6.87
CA SER A 15 -9.21 0.07 -8.16
C SER A 15 -8.48 0.98 -9.16
N ALA A 16 -7.65 1.91 -8.68
CA ALA A 16 -6.82 2.78 -9.52
C ALA A 16 -5.54 2.09 -10.06
N TYR A 17 -5.18 0.92 -9.50
CA TYR A 17 -3.96 0.21 -9.82
C TYR A 17 -4.29 -1.07 -10.60
N SER A 18 -4.05 -1.07 -11.91
CA SER A 18 -4.26 -2.24 -12.76
C SER A 18 -3.29 -3.38 -12.47
N GLU A 19 -2.10 -3.06 -11.97
CA GLU A 19 -1.07 -4.02 -11.57
C GLU A 19 -0.29 -3.47 -10.38
N VAL A 20 0.01 -4.35 -9.42
CA VAL A 20 0.74 -4.02 -8.20
C VAL A 20 1.93 -4.97 -8.07
N LYS A 21 3.11 -4.40 -7.86
CA LYS A 21 4.37 -5.11 -7.68
C LYS A 21 5.10 -4.59 -6.45
N VAL A 22 6.09 -5.34 -5.98
CA VAL A 22 7.03 -4.86 -4.97
C VAL A 22 7.67 -3.55 -5.45
N ASP A 23 7.95 -2.65 -4.51
CA ASP A 23 8.43 -1.26 -4.71
C ASP A 23 7.40 -0.30 -5.32
N ASN A 24 6.16 -0.72 -5.60
CA ASN A 24 5.12 0.24 -5.98
C ASN A 24 4.77 1.13 -4.80
N VAL A 25 4.55 2.41 -5.12
CA VAL A 25 4.09 3.43 -4.18
C VAL A 25 2.57 3.58 -4.33
N ILE A 26 1.87 3.51 -3.21
CA ILE A 26 0.41 3.52 -3.13
C ILE A 26 -0.01 4.54 -2.07
N GLU A 27 -0.94 5.42 -2.40
CA GLU A 27 -1.53 6.33 -1.43
C GLU A 27 -2.76 5.69 -0.78
N CYS A 28 -2.86 5.75 0.55
CA CYS A 28 -4.06 5.30 1.24
C CYS A 28 -5.21 6.30 0.99
N ASN A 29 -6.25 5.86 0.28
CA ASN A 29 -7.47 6.64 0.01
C ASN A 29 -8.28 7.04 1.27
N HIS A 30 -7.92 6.54 2.46
CA HIS A 30 -8.60 6.86 3.73
C HIS A 30 -7.87 7.90 4.58
N CYS A 31 -6.54 7.80 4.72
CA CYS A 31 -5.75 8.70 5.57
C CYS A 31 -4.70 9.52 4.82
N GLY A 32 -4.53 9.29 3.51
CA GLY A 32 -3.64 10.05 2.63
C GLY A 32 -2.15 9.75 2.81
N ILE A 33 -1.77 8.73 3.59
CA ILE A 33 -0.36 8.38 3.74
C ILE A 33 0.15 7.58 2.53
N THR A 34 1.40 7.83 2.18
CA THR A 34 2.13 7.09 1.16
C THR A 34 2.68 5.78 1.74
N LEU A 35 2.36 4.69 1.07
CA LEU A 35 2.78 3.33 1.41
C LEU A 35 3.63 2.77 0.28
N VAL A 36 4.63 1.95 0.62
CA VAL A 36 5.43 1.20 -0.34
C VAL A 36 5.17 -0.29 -0.18
N VAL A 37 4.95 -0.99 -1.29
CA VAL A 37 4.78 -2.46 -1.28
C VAL A 37 6.12 -3.12 -1.05
N THR A 38 6.26 -3.87 0.04
CA THR A 38 7.52 -4.55 0.41
C THR A 38 7.50 -6.03 0.05
N SER A 39 6.33 -6.67 0.05
CA SER A 39 6.17 -8.07 -0.32
C SER A 39 4.75 -8.35 -0.85
N ILE A 40 4.60 -9.44 -1.62
CA ILE A 40 3.30 -9.93 -2.09
C ILE A 40 3.28 -11.44 -1.87
N VAL A 41 2.34 -11.93 -1.05
CA VAL A 41 2.15 -13.36 -0.73
C VAL A 41 0.67 -13.70 -0.81
N ASP A 42 0.31 -14.72 -1.59
CA ASP A 42 -1.07 -15.22 -1.72
C ASP A 42 -2.12 -14.11 -1.93
N ASP A 43 -1.86 -13.19 -2.87
CA ASP A 43 -2.75 -12.06 -3.18
C ASP A 43 -2.91 -11.03 -2.05
N ILE A 44 -2.02 -11.03 -1.05
CA ILE A 44 -1.93 -10.01 -0.01
C ILE A 44 -0.62 -9.27 -0.20
N ALA A 45 -0.69 -7.95 -0.36
CA ALA A 45 0.49 -7.10 -0.40
C ALA A 45 0.78 -6.57 1.01
N GLU A 46 2.00 -6.83 1.49
CA GLU A 46 2.53 -6.16 2.67
C GLU A 46 3.07 -4.80 2.25
N VAL A 47 2.83 -3.81 3.10
CA VAL A 47 3.18 -2.43 2.83
C VAL A 47 3.81 -1.81 4.07
N ASP A 48 4.76 -0.91 3.85
CA ASP A 48 5.34 -0.06 4.88
C ASP A 48 5.07 1.41 4.58
N VAL A 49 5.18 2.26 5.61
CA VAL A 49 5.11 3.71 5.44
C VAL A 49 6.32 4.18 4.65
N MET A 50 6.08 4.83 3.52
CA MET A 50 7.13 5.50 2.76
C MET A 50 7.45 6.82 3.47
N ASP A 51 8.43 6.79 4.36
CA ASP A 51 8.96 8.00 4.98
C ASP A 51 9.79 8.76 3.94
N GLU A 52 9.35 9.96 3.55
CA GLU A 52 10.14 10.90 2.74
C GLU A 52 11.29 11.45 3.61
N GLY A 53 12.26 10.59 3.92
CA GLY A 53 13.48 10.96 4.62
C GLY A 53 14.25 12.01 3.80
N LYS A 54 14.41 13.19 4.40
CA LYS A 54 15.17 14.37 3.92
C LYS A 54 16.53 14.07 3.29
#